data_AF-A0A6L5ERU5-F1
#
_entry.id   AF-A0A6L5ERU5-F1
#
_cell.length_a   1.000
_cell.length_b   1.000
_cell.length_c   1.000
_cell.angle_alpha   90.00
_cell.angle_beta   90.00
_cell.angle_gamma   90.00
#
_symmetry.space_group_name_H-M   'P 1'
#
loop_
_entity.id
_entity.type
_entity.pdbx_description
1 polymer ?
#
loop_
_entity_poly.entity_id
_entity_poly.type
_entity_poly.pdbx_seq_one_letter_code
_entity_poly.pdbx_strand_id
1 'polypeptide(L)'
;MDFDAVADELYGRPREEFIRRRNALAAEAADAKLAARIKALRKPTLAAWLVNRLARERPDDLAELTRLGEQLRAAHEELAGERLRTLSVGRREAVDALTLATREIGRNAGLGVSDVVADQVHDTLQAALAGGDAAELVVAGRLATALDPSDAQQWLTAGTMPPERPRPEPRGQPRPSRSTENTDELRRRREERERVEREAETARERRDTAAETLAEARTRAREATDEVNTLRAKLVKAQRYEKLARNAVRAAQLELGTAEREAENAERALRRHERPPSE
;
A
#
# COMPACT_ATOMS: atom_id res chain seq x y z
N MET A 1 -15.27 6.86 32.96
CA MET A 1 -15.22 6.73 31.49
C MET A 1 -13.84 7.16 31.06
N ASP A 2 -13.03 6.24 30.55
CA ASP A 2 -11.69 6.54 30.05
C ASP A 2 -11.74 6.98 28.57
N PHE A 3 -10.80 7.83 28.15
CA PHE A 3 -10.76 8.36 26.78
C PHE A 3 -10.55 7.26 25.75
N ASP A 4 -9.69 6.29 26.04
CA ASP A 4 -9.40 5.20 25.12
C ASP A 4 -10.62 4.29 24.95
N ALA A 5 -11.34 3.96 26.03
CA ALA A 5 -12.60 3.24 25.92
C ALA A 5 -13.65 3.99 25.05
N VAL A 6 -13.70 5.32 25.14
CA VAL A 6 -14.58 6.16 24.29
C VAL A 6 -14.16 6.13 22.84
N ALA A 7 -12.87 6.29 22.55
CA ALA A 7 -12.36 6.25 21.19
C ALA A 7 -12.60 4.87 20.55
N ASP A 8 -12.51 3.77 21.32
CA ASP A 8 -12.80 2.43 20.82
C ASP A 8 -14.26 2.26 20.42
N GLU A 9 -15.16 2.73 21.29
CA GLU A 9 -16.57 2.70 20.97
C GLU A 9 -16.87 3.52 19.71
N LEU A 10 -16.31 4.73 19.61
CA LEU A 10 -16.57 5.62 18.48
C LEU A 10 -16.05 5.08 17.14
N TYR A 11 -14.82 4.57 17.12
CA TYR A 11 -14.22 4.04 15.88
C TYR A 11 -14.71 2.63 15.53
N GLY A 12 -15.36 1.91 16.45
CA GLY A 12 -15.98 0.61 16.19
C GLY A 12 -17.40 0.65 15.63
N ARG A 13 -18.08 1.81 15.69
CA ARG A 13 -19.48 2.00 15.24
C ARG A 13 -19.58 2.23 13.73
N PRO A 14 -20.78 2.12 13.13
CA PRO A 14 -20.99 2.56 11.76
C PRO A 14 -20.61 4.03 11.61
N ARG A 15 -19.94 4.35 10.49
CA ARG A 15 -19.32 5.65 10.25
C ARG A 15 -20.31 6.80 10.32
N GLU A 16 -21.55 6.57 9.92
CA GLU A 16 -22.65 7.53 9.88
C GLU A 16 -23.07 7.96 11.28
N GLU A 17 -22.91 7.08 12.28
CA GLU A 17 -23.29 7.33 13.67
C GLU A 17 -22.24 8.12 14.45
N PHE A 18 -21.02 8.22 13.92
CA PHE A 18 -19.85 8.74 14.62
C PHE A 18 -20.11 10.10 15.29
N ILE A 19 -20.62 11.08 14.53
CA ILE A 19 -20.81 12.44 15.04
C ILE A 19 -21.88 12.49 16.13
N ARG A 20 -22.99 11.78 15.91
CA ARG A 20 -24.10 11.70 16.89
C ARG A 20 -23.60 11.07 18.19
N ARG A 21 -22.91 9.93 18.11
CA ARG A 21 -22.40 9.24 19.30
C ARG A 21 -21.28 10.03 19.98
N ARG A 22 -20.39 10.68 19.23
CA ARG A 22 -19.32 11.54 19.79
C ARG A 22 -19.91 12.67 20.61
N ASN A 23 -20.96 13.32 20.12
CA ASN A 23 -21.60 14.42 20.84
C ASN A 23 -22.32 13.93 22.10
N ALA A 24 -22.95 12.74 22.07
CA ALA A 24 -23.55 12.13 23.26
C ALA A 24 -22.49 11.79 24.33
N LEU A 25 -21.41 11.09 23.93
CA LEU A 25 -20.31 10.75 24.83
C LEU A 25 -19.60 11.98 25.41
N ALA A 26 -19.47 13.06 24.63
CA ALA A 26 -18.92 14.32 25.12
C ALA A 26 -19.83 15.02 26.14
N ALA A 27 -21.15 14.78 26.11
CA ALA A 27 -22.09 15.29 27.10
C ALA A 27 -22.13 14.43 28.37
N GLU A 28 -21.85 13.13 28.24
CA GLU A 28 -21.72 12.17 29.35
C GLU A 28 -20.35 12.22 30.06
N ALA A 29 -19.41 13.04 29.56
CA ALA A 29 -18.05 13.12 30.08
C ALA A 29 -18.01 13.69 31.52
N ALA A 30 -17.15 13.10 32.36
CA ALA A 30 -17.03 13.47 33.78
C ALA A 30 -16.47 14.88 34.02
N ASP A 31 -15.69 15.42 33.07
CA ASP A 31 -15.14 16.77 33.14
C ASP A 31 -15.04 17.43 31.75
N ALA A 32 -14.84 18.75 31.75
CA ALA A 32 -14.74 19.55 30.53
C ALA A 32 -13.51 19.21 29.67
N LYS A 33 -12.42 18.69 30.27
CA LYS A 33 -11.20 18.32 29.56
C LYS A 33 -11.41 17.04 28.75
N LEU A 34 -12.03 16.03 29.33
CA LEU A 34 -12.44 14.80 28.66
C LEU A 34 -13.46 15.10 27.55
N ALA A 35 -14.47 15.93 27.84
CA ALA A 35 -15.45 16.36 26.84
C ALA A 35 -14.79 17.03 25.62
N ALA A 36 -13.82 17.92 25.85
CA ALA A 36 -13.07 18.59 24.79
C ALA A 36 -12.24 17.60 23.96
N ARG A 37 -11.55 16.65 24.62
CA ARG A 37 -10.80 15.58 23.93
C ARG A 37 -11.70 14.72 23.06
N ILE A 38 -12.89 14.34 23.55
CA ILE A 38 -13.87 13.55 22.77
C ILE A 38 -14.35 14.34 21.56
N LYS A 39 -14.66 15.64 21.71
CA LYS A 39 -15.10 16.51 20.60
C LYS A 39 -14.02 16.71 19.55
N ALA A 40 -12.74 16.64 19.92
CA ALA A 40 -11.61 16.74 19.00
C ALA A 40 -11.45 15.50 18.10
N LEU A 41 -12.06 14.36 18.44
CA LEU A 41 -12.04 13.18 17.58
C LEU A 41 -12.73 13.45 16.25
N ARG A 42 -11.99 13.17 15.17
CA ARG A 42 -12.44 13.37 13.79
C ARG A 42 -13.17 12.14 13.29
N LYS A 43 -14.23 12.38 12.51
CA LYS A 43 -14.95 11.32 11.79
C LYS A 43 -13.96 10.63 10.83
N PRO A 44 -13.87 9.28 10.86
CA PRO A 44 -12.95 8.57 9.98
C PRO A 44 -13.33 8.75 8.51
N THR A 45 -12.32 8.77 7.62
CA THR A 45 -12.56 8.57 6.18
C THR A 45 -13.10 7.15 5.94
N LEU A 46 -13.63 6.87 4.74
CA LEU A 46 -14.15 5.53 4.44
C LEU A 46 -13.03 4.46 4.53
N ALA A 47 -11.86 4.73 3.97
CA ALA A 47 -10.70 3.85 4.06
C ALA A 47 -10.24 3.62 5.51
N ALA A 48 -10.10 4.68 6.32
CA ALA A 48 -9.75 4.55 7.73
C ALA A 48 -10.79 3.75 8.51
N TRP A 49 -12.09 3.97 8.25
CA TRP A 49 -13.16 3.20 8.88
C TRP A 49 -13.09 1.72 8.53
N LEU A 50 -12.81 1.37 7.27
CA LEU A 50 -12.63 -0.02 6.84
C LEU A 50 -11.46 -0.71 7.55
N VAL A 51 -10.33 -0.01 7.69
CA VAL A 51 -9.17 -0.54 8.44
C VAL A 51 -9.50 -0.69 9.93
N ASN A 52 -10.22 0.27 10.53
CA ASN A 52 -10.67 0.16 11.93
C ASN A 52 -11.63 -1.02 12.15
N ARG A 53 -12.49 -1.32 11.16
CA ARG A 53 -13.34 -2.52 11.19
C ARG A 53 -12.53 -3.79 11.03
N LEU A 54 -11.57 -3.80 10.10
CA LEU A 54 -10.65 -4.92 9.92
C LEU A 54 -9.90 -5.25 11.22
N ALA A 55 -9.43 -4.25 11.95
CA ALA A 55 -8.75 -4.43 13.24
C ALA A 55 -9.62 -5.07 14.33
N ARG A 56 -10.95 -4.93 14.22
CA ARG A 56 -11.91 -5.47 15.19
C ARG A 56 -12.45 -6.82 14.76
N GLU A 57 -12.61 -7.05 13.46
CA GLU A 57 -13.17 -8.28 12.90
C GLU A 57 -12.11 -9.34 12.63
N ARG A 58 -10.87 -8.92 12.34
CA ARG A 58 -9.74 -9.79 12.01
C ARG A 58 -8.44 -9.35 12.71
N PRO A 59 -8.42 -9.30 14.07
CA PRO A 59 -7.23 -8.87 14.82
C PRO A 59 -6.02 -9.78 14.57
N ASP A 60 -6.24 -11.09 14.41
CA ASP A 60 -5.17 -12.06 14.17
C ASP A 60 -4.47 -11.83 12.82
N ASP A 61 -5.23 -11.52 11.76
CA ASP A 61 -4.66 -11.24 10.44
C ASP A 61 -3.79 -9.97 10.45
N LEU A 62 -4.16 -8.95 11.26
CA LEU A 62 -3.34 -7.75 11.44
C LEU A 62 -2.10 -8.01 12.30
N ALA A 63 -2.20 -8.83 13.33
CA ALA A 63 -1.04 -9.24 14.13
C ALA A 63 -0.02 -9.99 13.25
N GLU A 64 -0.51 -10.83 12.34
CA GLU A 64 0.32 -11.52 11.34
C GLU A 64 0.98 -10.56 10.36
N LEU A 65 0.26 -9.53 9.90
CA LEU A 65 0.83 -8.46 9.08
C LEU A 65 1.97 -7.71 9.80
N THR A 66 1.79 -7.38 11.08
CA THR A 66 2.82 -6.73 11.90
C THR A 66 4.05 -7.62 12.07
N ARG A 67 3.86 -8.91 12.37
CA ARG A 67 4.92 -9.91 12.49
C ARG A 67 5.69 -10.10 11.17
N LEU A 68 5.01 -9.99 10.04
CA LEU A 68 5.65 -10.01 8.71
C LEU A 68 6.53 -8.76 8.50
N GLY A 69 6.08 -7.59 8.93
CA GLY A 69 6.87 -6.35 8.90
C GLY A 69 8.14 -6.41 9.77
N GLU A 70 8.06 -7.03 10.95
CA GLU A 70 9.23 -7.32 11.80
C GLU A 70 10.24 -8.25 11.10
N GLN A 71 9.76 -9.35 10.50
CA GLN A 71 10.61 -10.29 9.77
C GLN A 71 11.30 -9.65 8.56
N LEU A 72 10.61 -8.76 7.84
CA LEU A 72 11.17 -8.02 6.72
C LEU A 72 12.32 -7.11 7.17
N ARG A 73 12.14 -6.40 8.28
CA ARG A 73 13.18 -5.53 8.85
C ARG A 73 14.38 -6.32 9.34
N ALA A 74 14.16 -7.42 10.07
CA ALA A 74 15.23 -8.31 10.49
C ALA A 74 16.02 -8.87 9.28
N ALA A 75 15.32 -9.31 8.23
CA ALA A 75 15.98 -9.80 7.01
C ALA A 75 16.75 -8.69 6.25
N HIS A 76 16.30 -7.45 6.32
CA HIS A 76 17.01 -6.29 5.78
C HIS A 76 18.29 -5.99 6.57
N GLU A 77 18.23 -6.00 7.90
CA GLU A 77 19.38 -5.80 8.79
C GLU A 77 20.43 -6.91 8.64
N GLU A 78 19.97 -8.15 8.46
CA GLU A 78 20.81 -9.33 8.23
C GLU A 78 21.36 -9.43 6.79
N LEU A 79 20.97 -8.52 5.87
CA LEU A 79 21.27 -8.57 4.43
C LEU A 79 20.89 -9.93 3.78
N ALA A 80 19.82 -10.56 4.27
CA ALA A 80 19.39 -11.90 3.87
C ALA A 80 18.56 -11.88 2.57
N GLY A 81 19.22 -11.68 1.43
CA GLY A 81 18.57 -11.46 0.13
C GLY A 81 17.54 -12.51 -0.29
N GLU A 82 17.77 -13.80 -0.04
CA GLU A 82 16.80 -14.84 -0.40
C GLU A 82 15.57 -14.83 0.52
N ARG A 83 15.78 -14.62 1.82
CA ARG A 83 14.70 -14.45 2.81
C ARG A 83 13.86 -13.21 2.48
N LEU A 84 14.49 -12.12 2.05
CA LEU A 84 13.80 -10.91 1.58
C LEU A 84 12.91 -11.17 0.37
N ARG A 85 13.34 -11.99 -0.60
CA ARG A 85 12.51 -12.36 -1.75
C ARG A 85 11.26 -13.13 -1.32
N THR A 86 11.42 -14.14 -0.46
CA THR A 86 10.29 -14.92 0.07
C THR A 86 9.31 -14.04 0.85
N LEU A 87 9.82 -13.23 1.79
CA LEU A 87 9.00 -12.32 2.59
C LEU A 87 8.32 -11.24 1.73
N SER A 88 8.96 -10.78 0.64
CA SER A 88 8.35 -9.82 -0.30
C SER A 88 7.17 -10.39 -1.08
N VAL A 89 7.15 -11.71 -1.34
CA VAL A 89 5.98 -12.39 -1.93
C VAL A 89 4.86 -12.44 -0.90
N GLY A 90 5.15 -12.95 0.31
CA GLY A 90 4.17 -13.01 1.40
C GLY A 90 3.60 -11.63 1.76
N ARG A 91 4.39 -10.56 1.63
CA ARG A 91 3.94 -9.18 1.80
C ARG A 91 2.81 -8.82 0.86
N ARG A 92 2.95 -9.11 -0.43
CA ARG A 92 1.92 -8.79 -1.42
C ARG A 92 0.66 -9.60 -1.15
N GLU A 93 0.81 -10.90 -0.93
CA GLU A 93 -0.31 -11.80 -0.66
C GLU A 93 -1.11 -11.39 0.58
N ALA A 94 -0.43 -11.04 1.68
CA ALA A 94 -1.07 -10.59 2.91
C ALA A 94 -1.86 -9.29 2.71
N VAL A 95 -1.25 -8.28 2.07
CA VAL A 95 -1.91 -6.98 1.84
C VAL A 95 -3.09 -7.14 0.88
N ASP A 96 -2.96 -7.94 -0.18
CA ASP A 96 -4.04 -8.18 -1.14
C ASP A 96 -5.22 -8.90 -0.48
N ALA A 97 -4.94 -9.92 0.35
CA ALA A 97 -5.96 -10.65 1.10
C ALA A 97 -6.73 -9.75 2.07
N LEU A 98 -6.02 -8.91 2.82
CA LEU A 98 -6.63 -7.95 3.75
C LEU A 98 -7.42 -6.86 3.01
N THR A 99 -6.91 -6.37 1.87
CA THR A 99 -7.63 -5.42 1.02
C THR A 99 -8.93 -6.04 0.51
N LEU A 100 -8.92 -7.32 0.09
CA LEU A 100 -10.13 -8.04 -0.30
C LEU A 100 -11.11 -8.20 0.87
N ALA A 101 -10.61 -8.51 2.08
CA ALA A 101 -11.41 -8.57 3.29
C ALA A 101 -12.11 -7.24 3.58
N THR A 102 -11.43 -6.10 3.41
CA THR A 102 -12.10 -4.80 3.59
C THR A 102 -13.22 -4.53 2.58
N ARG A 103 -13.11 -5.04 1.34
CA ARG A 103 -14.22 -4.96 0.38
C ARG A 103 -15.42 -5.77 0.86
N GLU A 104 -15.20 -6.91 1.50
CA GLU A 104 -16.27 -7.71 2.13
C GLU A 104 -16.91 -6.97 3.30
N ILE A 105 -16.12 -6.39 4.20
CA ILE A 105 -16.59 -5.57 5.31
C ILE A 105 -17.46 -4.41 4.80
N GLY A 106 -17.00 -3.71 3.76
CA GLY A 106 -17.76 -2.63 3.12
C GLY A 106 -19.11 -3.11 2.59
N ARG A 107 -19.14 -4.23 1.85
CA ARG A 107 -20.38 -4.83 1.33
C ARG A 107 -21.36 -5.20 2.45
N ASN A 108 -20.87 -5.82 3.52
CA ASN A 108 -21.69 -6.21 4.68
C ASN A 108 -22.30 -4.98 5.40
N ALA A 109 -21.62 -3.84 5.33
CA ALA A 109 -22.11 -2.56 5.85
C ALA A 109 -22.97 -1.77 4.85
N GLY A 110 -23.26 -2.31 3.66
CA GLY A 110 -24.02 -1.63 2.61
C GLY A 110 -23.25 -0.50 1.91
N LEU A 111 -21.93 -0.48 2.03
CA LEU A 111 -21.04 0.54 1.47
C LEU A 111 -20.29 -0.01 0.25
N GLY A 112 -20.39 0.69 -0.87
CA GLY A 112 -19.59 0.40 -2.06
C GLY A 112 -18.14 0.82 -1.84
N VAL A 113 -17.20 -0.12 -1.95
CA VAL A 113 -15.76 0.16 -1.90
C VAL A 113 -15.25 0.35 -3.32
N SER A 114 -15.01 1.60 -3.70
CA SER A 114 -14.39 1.94 -4.99
C SER A 114 -12.91 1.55 -5.00
N ASP A 115 -12.33 1.48 -6.19
CA ASP A 115 -10.91 1.13 -6.33
C ASP A 115 -9.99 2.16 -5.64
N VAL A 116 -10.33 3.46 -5.72
CA VAL A 116 -9.60 4.51 -5.00
C VAL A 116 -9.59 4.28 -3.48
N VAL A 117 -10.69 3.80 -2.90
CA VAL A 117 -10.76 3.51 -1.46
C VAL A 117 -9.99 2.24 -1.13
N ALA A 118 -10.03 1.24 -2.00
CA ALA A 118 -9.24 0.02 -1.84
C ALA A 118 -7.73 0.31 -1.92
N ASP A 119 -7.30 1.20 -2.81
CA ASP A 119 -5.91 1.65 -2.92
C ASP A 119 -5.47 2.36 -1.62
N GLN A 120 -6.30 3.25 -1.06
CA GLN A 120 -6.01 3.89 0.22
C GLN A 120 -5.90 2.91 1.40
N VAL A 121 -6.70 1.84 1.39
CA VAL A 121 -6.58 0.76 2.37
C VAL A 121 -5.27 -0.01 2.17
N HIS A 122 -4.94 -0.35 0.92
CA HIS A 122 -3.69 -1.01 0.56
C HIS A 122 -2.48 -0.20 1.07
N ASP A 123 -2.45 1.10 0.78
CA ASP A 123 -1.42 2.05 1.21
C ASP A 123 -1.29 2.09 2.73
N THR A 124 -2.41 2.10 3.46
CA THR A 124 -2.42 2.07 4.92
C THR A 124 -1.83 0.77 5.48
N LEU A 125 -2.12 -0.37 4.86
CA LEU A 125 -1.58 -1.68 5.26
C LEU A 125 -0.08 -1.80 4.92
N GLN A 126 0.37 -1.21 3.80
CA GLN A 126 1.79 -1.09 3.48
C GLN A 126 2.53 -0.23 4.49
N ALA A 127 1.93 0.88 4.95
CA ALA A 127 2.50 1.70 6.02
C ALA A 127 2.62 0.91 7.34
N ALA A 128 1.64 0.07 7.67
CA ALA A 128 1.69 -0.80 8.84
C ALA A 128 2.86 -1.81 8.79
N LEU A 129 3.19 -2.31 7.60
CA LEU A 129 4.33 -3.22 7.39
C LEU A 129 5.70 -2.55 7.60
N ALA A 130 5.80 -1.25 7.30
CA ALA A 130 7.01 -0.47 7.63
C ALA A 130 7.20 -0.36 9.16
N GLY A 131 6.08 -0.44 9.89
CA GLY A 131 5.97 -0.51 11.35
C GLY A 131 6.16 0.82 12.08
N GLY A 132 6.56 0.76 13.36
CA GLY A 132 6.52 1.93 14.24
C GLY A 132 5.07 2.34 14.55
N ASP A 133 4.85 3.63 14.76
CA ASP A 133 3.55 4.21 15.10
C ASP A 133 2.43 3.81 14.12
N ALA A 134 2.75 3.58 12.84
CA ALA A 134 1.77 3.16 11.84
C ALA A 134 1.16 1.78 12.13
N ALA A 135 1.98 0.81 12.56
CA ALA A 135 1.49 -0.51 12.95
C ALA A 135 0.61 -0.42 14.20
N GLU A 136 1.04 0.35 15.20
CA GLU A 136 0.31 0.53 16.44
C GLU A 136 -1.07 1.17 16.19
N LEU A 137 -1.13 2.19 15.33
CA LEU A 137 -2.38 2.87 14.97
C LEU A 137 -3.35 1.96 14.20
N VAL A 138 -2.83 1.12 13.31
CA VAL A 138 -3.63 0.16 12.53
C VAL A 138 -4.18 -0.94 13.43
N VAL A 139 -3.34 -1.51 14.31
CA VAL A 139 -3.76 -2.53 15.29
C VAL A 139 -4.75 -1.95 16.30
N ALA A 140 -4.54 -0.70 16.75
CA ALA A 140 -5.47 -0.02 17.65
C ALA A 140 -6.84 0.24 17.01
N GLY A 141 -6.93 0.32 15.68
CA GLY A 141 -8.18 0.53 14.96
C GLY A 141 -8.87 1.86 15.30
N ARG A 142 -8.07 2.94 15.41
CA ARG A 142 -8.52 4.31 15.74
C ARG A 142 -8.12 5.34 14.67
N LEU A 143 -8.00 4.93 13.42
CA LEU A 143 -7.59 5.80 12.32
C LEU A 143 -8.69 6.81 11.99
N ALA A 144 -8.33 8.09 11.90
CA ALA A 144 -9.20 9.15 11.40
C ALA A 144 -9.05 9.37 9.88
N THR A 145 -7.87 9.08 9.34
CA THR A 145 -7.52 9.17 7.92
C THR A 145 -6.73 7.94 7.51
N ALA A 146 -6.73 7.60 6.22
CA ALA A 146 -5.83 6.58 5.69
C ALA A 146 -4.37 7.04 5.88
N LEU A 147 -3.46 6.09 6.06
CA LEU A 147 -2.03 6.35 6.13
C LEU A 147 -1.42 6.21 4.75
N ASP A 148 -0.52 7.13 4.39
CA ASP A 148 0.29 7.05 3.18
C ASP A 148 1.68 6.45 3.53
N PRO A 149 2.19 5.44 2.78
CA PRO A 149 3.52 4.88 2.96
C PRO A 149 4.66 5.92 2.92
N SER A 150 4.47 7.03 2.22
CA SER A 150 5.44 8.13 2.10
C SER A 150 5.38 9.13 3.26
N ASP A 151 4.25 9.18 3.99
CA ASP A 151 4.07 10.04 5.16
C ASP A 151 4.73 9.46 6.42
N ALA A 152 4.96 8.14 6.47
CA ALA A 152 5.67 7.49 7.58
C ALA A 152 7.11 8.02 7.77
N GLN A 153 7.72 8.58 6.72
CA GLN A 153 9.04 9.22 6.78
C GLN A 153 8.98 10.70 7.21
N GLN A 154 7.82 11.37 7.10
CA GLN A 154 7.66 12.81 7.37
C GLN A 154 7.27 13.13 8.82
N TRP A 155 6.88 12.13 9.62
CA TRP A 155 6.44 12.39 10.99
C TRP A 155 7.58 12.59 12.00
N LEU A 156 8.82 12.28 11.61
CA LEU A 156 10.05 12.61 12.35
C LEU A 156 10.36 14.13 12.38
N THR A 157 9.55 14.97 11.73
CA THR A 157 9.63 16.44 11.81
C THR A 157 8.27 17.10 12.05
N ALA A 158 7.49 16.59 13.01
CA ALA A 158 6.34 17.34 13.55
C ALA A 158 6.31 17.28 15.08
N GLY A 159 7.43 17.69 15.70
CA GLY A 159 7.49 18.02 17.11
C GLY A 159 6.80 19.36 17.39
N THR A 160 5.84 19.34 18.33
CA THR A 160 5.33 20.49 19.09
C THR A 160 4.60 21.61 18.34
N MET A 161 3.26 21.51 18.28
CA MET A 161 2.39 22.70 18.26
C MET A 161 1.73 22.85 19.64
N PRO A 162 1.92 23.98 20.36
CA PRO A 162 1.22 24.24 21.61
C PRO A 162 -0.25 24.61 21.36
N PRO A 163 -1.17 24.33 22.31
CA PRO A 163 -2.58 24.67 22.16
C PRO A 163 -2.81 26.19 22.27
N GLU A 164 -3.51 26.74 21.29
CA GLU A 164 -3.94 28.14 21.25
C GLU A 164 -5.02 28.40 22.32
N ARG A 165 -4.78 29.37 23.19
CA ARG A 165 -5.74 29.82 24.22
C ARG A 165 -6.84 30.69 23.59
N PRO A 166 -8.07 30.68 24.13
CA PRO A 166 -9.17 31.48 23.59
C PRO A 166 -8.98 32.97 23.89
N ARG A 167 -9.23 33.81 22.88
CA ARG A 167 -9.16 35.28 22.94
C ARG A 167 -10.52 35.83 23.43
N PRO A 168 -10.56 36.80 24.36
CA PRO A 168 -11.83 37.38 24.81
C PRO A 168 -12.40 38.38 23.79
N GLU A 169 -13.73 38.41 23.69
CA GLU A 169 -14.51 39.36 22.89
C GLU A 169 -14.32 40.81 23.34
N PRO A 170 -14.27 41.81 22.44
CA PRO A 170 -14.45 43.20 22.80
C PRO A 170 -15.90 43.64 22.58
N ARG A 171 -16.50 44.18 23.66
CA ARG A 171 -17.75 44.96 23.64
C ARG A 171 -17.59 46.19 22.75
N GLY A 172 -18.62 46.47 21.95
CA GLY A 172 -18.63 47.58 21.01
C GLY A 172 -19.01 48.94 21.61
N GLN A 173 -18.58 49.99 20.90
CA GLN A 173 -19.29 51.23 20.51
C GLN A 173 -18.25 52.24 19.96
N PRO A 174 -18.65 53.31 19.25
CA PRO A 174 -19.38 53.39 17.99
C PRO A 174 -18.49 53.96 16.86
N ARG A 175 -18.93 53.79 15.60
CA ARG A 175 -18.25 54.32 14.40
C ARG A 175 -18.18 55.86 14.40
N PRO A 176 -17.09 56.45 13.88
CA PRO A 176 -17.16 57.69 13.13
C PRO A 176 -17.03 57.45 11.61
N SER A 177 -17.66 58.38 10.91
CA SER A 177 -17.76 58.69 9.49
C SER A 177 -16.77 58.08 8.49
N ARG A 178 -17.36 57.72 7.34
CA ARG A 178 -16.72 57.65 6.02
C ARG A 178 -15.89 58.91 5.74
N SER A 179 -14.60 58.72 5.43
CA SER A 179 -13.85 59.58 4.51
C SER A 179 -12.54 58.88 4.11
N THR A 180 -12.34 58.78 2.79
CA THR A 180 -11.12 58.39 2.08
C THR A 180 -10.55 57.00 2.39
N GLU A 181 -11.00 56.00 1.62
CA GLU A 181 -10.21 54.81 1.33
C GLU A 181 -8.78 55.24 0.99
N ASN A 182 -7.84 54.86 1.84
CA ASN A 182 -6.43 55.17 1.68
C ASN A 182 -5.97 54.45 0.39
N THR A 183 -5.71 55.20 -0.68
CA THR A 183 -5.25 54.69 -1.98
C THR A 183 -4.05 53.75 -1.83
N ASP A 184 -3.24 53.98 -0.79
CA ASP A 184 -2.09 53.15 -0.41
C ASP A 184 -2.45 51.76 0.13
N GLU A 185 -3.54 51.61 0.88
CA GLU A 185 -3.96 50.30 1.40
C GLU A 185 -4.56 49.45 0.27
N LEU A 186 -5.35 50.06 -0.62
CA LEU A 186 -5.88 49.39 -1.82
C LEU A 186 -4.75 48.98 -2.77
N ARG A 187 -3.72 49.82 -2.93
CA ARG A 187 -2.52 49.50 -3.71
C ARG A 187 -1.75 48.32 -3.13
N ARG A 188 -1.48 48.31 -1.82
CA ARG A 188 -0.79 47.19 -1.14
C ARG A 188 -1.57 45.87 -1.26
N ARG A 189 -2.89 45.91 -1.08
CA ARG A 189 -3.75 44.73 -1.25
C ARG A 189 -3.75 44.22 -2.69
N ARG A 190 -3.71 45.12 -3.68
CA ARG A 190 -3.60 44.73 -5.10
C ARG A 190 -2.26 44.07 -5.40
N GLU A 191 -1.15 44.65 -4.94
CA GLU A 191 0.20 44.10 -5.10
C GLU A 191 0.35 42.73 -4.42
N GLU A 192 -0.23 42.57 -3.23
CA GLU A 192 -0.28 41.28 -2.53
C GLU A 192 -1.12 40.24 -3.26
N ARG A 193 -2.31 40.63 -3.75
CA ARG A 193 -3.15 39.74 -4.56
C ARG A 193 -2.43 39.31 -5.84
N GLU A 194 -1.76 40.22 -6.54
CA GLU A 194 -0.96 39.89 -7.73
C GLU A 194 0.20 38.95 -7.42
N ARG A 195 0.87 39.12 -6.27
CA ARG A 195 1.94 38.21 -5.82
C ARG A 195 1.39 36.80 -5.58
N VAL A 196 0.30 36.69 -4.83
CA VAL A 196 -0.36 35.41 -4.53
C VAL A 196 -0.90 34.75 -5.81
N GLU A 197 -1.42 35.53 -6.75
CA GLU A 197 -1.91 35.04 -8.04
C GLU A 197 -0.76 34.46 -8.88
N ARG A 198 0.40 35.13 -8.95
CA ARG A 198 1.61 34.60 -9.62
C ARG A 198 2.14 33.35 -8.92
N GLU A 199 2.20 33.34 -7.59
CA GLU A 199 2.62 32.16 -6.83
C GLU A 199 1.68 30.97 -7.09
N ALA A 200 0.36 31.20 -7.13
CA ALA A 200 -0.62 30.17 -7.45
C ALA A 200 -0.50 29.67 -8.90
N GLU A 201 -0.21 30.54 -9.86
CA GLU A 201 0.03 30.19 -11.25
C GLU A 201 1.28 29.30 -11.39
N THR A 202 2.42 29.71 -10.82
CA THR A 202 3.64 28.89 -10.84
C THR A 202 3.47 27.54 -10.13
N ALA A 203 2.67 27.49 -9.04
CA ALA A 203 2.34 26.24 -8.37
C ALA A 203 1.47 25.31 -9.23
N ARG A 204 0.53 25.87 -10.01
CA ARG A 204 -0.29 25.11 -10.97
C ARG A 204 0.56 24.56 -12.11
N GLU A 205 1.44 25.36 -12.69
CA GLU A 205 2.37 24.92 -13.74
C GLU A 205 3.26 23.77 -13.25
N ARG A 206 3.85 23.90 -12.05
CA ARG A 206 4.66 22.82 -11.45
C ARG A 206 3.85 21.55 -11.22
N ARG A 207 2.61 21.67 -10.76
CA ARG A 207 1.69 20.52 -10.60
C ARG A 207 1.42 19.86 -11.94
N ASP A 208 1.18 20.63 -12.98
CA ASP A 208 0.83 20.10 -14.31
C ASP A 208 2.02 19.37 -14.93
N THR A 209 3.23 19.94 -14.86
CA THR A 209 4.46 19.26 -15.27
C THR A 209 4.72 17.98 -14.45
N ALA A 210 4.49 18.01 -13.14
CA ALA A 210 4.63 16.81 -12.30
C ALA A 210 3.60 15.73 -12.65
N ALA A 211 2.36 16.13 -12.99
CA ALA A 211 1.31 15.21 -13.41
C ALA A 211 1.62 14.56 -14.77
N GLU A 212 2.14 15.32 -15.73
CA GLU A 212 2.62 14.79 -17.02
C GLU A 212 3.77 13.80 -16.82
N THR A 213 4.77 14.17 -16.02
CA THR A 213 5.91 13.29 -15.70
C THR A 213 5.44 11.99 -15.05
N LEU A 214 4.46 12.05 -14.15
CA LEU A 214 3.87 10.86 -13.51
C LEU A 214 3.10 10.01 -14.52
N ALA A 215 2.36 10.61 -15.44
CA ALA A 215 1.63 9.89 -16.48
C ALA A 215 2.60 9.14 -17.42
N GLU A 216 3.69 9.79 -17.85
CA GLU A 216 4.74 9.17 -18.66
C GLU A 216 5.45 8.03 -17.92
N ALA A 217 5.78 8.23 -16.64
CA ALA A 217 6.39 7.19 -15.82
C ALA A 217 5.47 5.97 -15.67
N ARG A 218 4.16 6.19 -15.50
CA ARG A 218 3.16 5.11 -15.44
C ARG A 218 3.03 4.35 -16.75
N THR A 219 3.04 5.05 -17.89
CA THR A 219 3.03 4.40 -19.22
C THR A 219 4.27 3.53 -19.40
N ARG A 220 5.47 4.07 -19.13
CA ARG A 220 6.73 3.30 -19.21
C ARG A 220 6.74 2.08 -18.29
N ALA A 221 6.20 2.20 -17.08
CA ALA A 221 6.09 1.07 -16.15
C ALA A 221 5.16 -0.04 -16.66
N ARG A 222 4.04 0.33 -17.30
CA ARG A 222 3.11 -0.64 -17.92
C ARG A 222 3.76 -1.34 -19.11
N GLU A 223 4.40 -0.59 -20.01
CA GLU A 223 5.13 -1.14 -21.16
C GLU A 223 6.22 -2.12 -20.73
N ALA A 224 7.02 -1.76 -19.73
CA ALA A 224 8.04 -2.64 -19.17
C ALA A 224 7.44 -3.93 -18.55
N THR A 225 6.28 -3.82 -17.91
CA THR A 225 5.56 -4.98 -17.35
C THR A 225 5.07 -5.92 -18.45
N ASP A 226 4.51 -5.38 -19.53
CA ASP A 226 4.05 -6.15 -20.68
C ASP A 226 5.20 -6.83 -21.43
N GLU A 227 6.35 -6.15 -21.54
CA GLU A 227 7.57 -6.72 -22.10
C GLU A 227 8.07 -7.89 -21.25
N VAL A 228 8.12 -7.75 -19.92
CA VAL A 228 8.50 -8.84 -19.00
C VAL A 228 7.58 -10.05 -19.17
N ASN A 229 6.26 -9.83 -19.27
CA ASN A 229 5.30 -10.92 -19.47
C ASN A 229 5.50 -11.61 -20.82
N THR A 230 5.76 -10.85 -21.87
CA THR A 230 6.08 -11.38 -23.20
C THR A 230 7.35 -12.21 -23.19
N LEU A 231 8.42 -11.73 -22.52
CA LEU A 231 9.68 -12.46 -22.40
C LEU A 231 9.53 -13.74 -21.58
N ARG A 232 8.73 -13.72 -20.51
CA ARG A 232 8.39 -14.94 -19.74
C ARG A 232 7.68 -15.99 -20.59
N ALA A 233 6.70 -15.58 -21.41
CA ALA A 233 6.01 -16.49 -22.32
C ALA A 233 6.98 -17.11 -23.35
N LYS A 234 7.89 -16.29 -23.91
CA LYS A 234 8.96 -16.77 -24.81
C LYS A 234 9.90 -17.75 -24.11
N LEU A 235 10.29 -17.48 -22.86
CA LEU A 235 11.16 -18.34 -22.06
C LEU A 235 10.52 -19.72 -21.83
N VAL A 236 9.24 -19.77 -21.42
CA VAL A 236 8.51 -21.04 -21.23
C VAL A 236 8.48 -21.85 -22.52
N LYS A 237 8.24 -21.20 -23.67
CA LYS A 237 8.26 -21.86 -24.98
C LYS A 237 9.65 -22.41 -25.31
N ALA A 238 10.71 -21.62 -25.09
CA ALA A 238 12.09 -22.03 -25.32
C ALA A 238 12.50 -23.23 -24.44
N GLN A 239 12.15 -23.21 -23.15
CA GLN A 239 12.41 -24.32 -22.22
C GLN A 239 11.70 -25.62 -22.63
N ARG A 240 10.47 -25.53 -23.16
CA ARG A 240 9.77 -26.70 -23.69
C ARG A 240 10.50 -27.30 -24.89
N TYR A 241 10.94 -26.48 -25.84
CA TYR A 241 11.73 -26.96 -26.98
C TYR A 241 13.08 -27.54 -26.56
N GLU A 242 13.77 -26.91 -25.63
CA GLU A 242 15.02 -27.41 -25.06
C GLU A 242 14.83 -28.81 -24.44
N LYS A 243 13.77 -29.00 -23.64
CA LYS A 243 13.43 -30.31 -23.05
C LYS A 243 13.12 -31.36 -24.12
N LEU A 244 12.35 -31.01 -25.15
CA LEU A 244 12.03 -31.92 -26.25
C LEU A 244 13.29 -32.31 -27.03
N ALA A 245 14.15 -31.35 -27.37
CA ALA A 245 15.41 -31.60 -28.06
C ALA A 245 16.33 -32.51 -27.24
N ARG A 246 16.46 -32.27 -25.92
CA ARG A 246 17.22 -33.14 -25.01
C ARG A 246 16.66 -34.56 -24.95
N ASN A 247 15.34 -34.72 -25.00
CA ASN A 247 14.71 -36.04 -25.03
C ASN A 247 14.99 -36.76 -26.36
N ALA A 248 14.90 -36.05 -27.48
CA ALA A 248 15.20 -36.59 -28.80
C ALA A 248 16.67 -37.05 -28.91
N VAL A 249 17.62 -36.25 -28.40
CA VAL A 249 19.04 -36.65 -28.35
C VAL A 249 19.21 -37.94 -27.55
N ARG A 250 18.57 -38.05 -26.38
CA ARG A 250 18.64 -39.27 -25.55
C ARG A 250 18.05 -40.48 -26.25
N ALA A 251 16.93 -40.33 -26.95
CA ALA A 251 16.32 -41.41 -27.73
C ALA A 251 17.25 -41.87 -28.86
N ALA A 252 17.79 -40.93 -29.64
CA ALA A 252 18.73 -41.23 -30.72
C ALA A 252 20.01 -41.91 -30.22
N GLN A 253 20.52 -41.54 -29.05
CA GLN A 253 21.67 -42.20 -28.42
C GLN A 253 21.36 -43.66 -28.05
N LEU A 254 20.16 -43.94 -27.54
CA LEU A 254 19.74 -45.31 -27.23
C LEU A 254 19.60 -46.15 -28.48
N GLU A 255 18.96 -45.61 -29.53
CA GLU A 255 18.79 -46.27 -30.82
C GLU A 255 20.14 -46.57 -31.50
N LEU A 256 21.07 -45.61 -31.48
CA LEU A 256 22.44 -45.82 -31.96
C LEU A 256 23.11 -46.96 -31.20
N GLY A 257 23.07 -46.94 -29.87
CA GLY A 257 23.67 -48.00 -29.06
C GLY A 257 23.04 -49.37 -29.24
N THR A 258 21.76 -49.46 -29.64
CA THR A 258 21.13 -50.74 -30.03
C THR A 258 21.60 -51.18 -31.41
N ALA A 259 21.65 -50.28 -32.38
CA ALA A 259 22.10 -50.58 -33.75
C ALA A 259 23.57 -51.03 -33.78
N GLU A 260 24.44 -50.39 -32.99
CA GLU A 260 25.85 -50.79 -32.83
C GLU A 260 25.97 -52.22 -32.30
N ARG A 261 25.19 -52.59 -31.27
CA ARG A 261 25.18 -53.95 -30.71
C ARG A 261 24.70 -54.99 -31.71
N GLU A 262 23.68 -54.67 -32.50
CA GLU A 262 23.15 -55.54 -33.55
C GLU A 262 24.18 -55.74 -34.68
N ALA A 263 24.82 -54.66 -35.13
CA ALA A 263 25.87 -54.71 -36.14
C ALA A 263 27.05 -55.57 -35.66
N GLU A 264 27.54 -55.36 -34.44
CA GLU A 264 28.61 -56.18 -33.87
C GLU A 264 28.23 -57.66 -33.78
N ASN A 265 26.99 -57.97 -33.40
CA ASN A 265 26.50 -59.35 -33.33
C ASN A 265 26.45 -60.00 -34.72
N ALA A 266 25.97 -59.27 -35.73
CA ALA A 266 25.93 -59.74 -37.11
C ALA A 266 27.35 -60.00 -37.65
N GLU A 267 28.28 -59.09 -37.42
CA GLU A 267 29.69 -59.29 -37.80
C GLU A 267 30.32 -60.48 -37.08
N ARG A 268 30.04 -60.66 -35.78
CA ARG A 268 30.50 -61.82 -35.00
C ARG A 268 29.93 -63.13 -35.56
N ALA A 269 28.69 -63.14 -36.06
CA ALA A 269 28.09 -64.32 -36.69
C ALA A 269 28.75 -64.61 -38.05
N LEU A 270 28.97 -63.59 -38.88
CA LEU A 270 29.67 -63.73 -40.17
C LEU A 270 31.06 -64.33 -39.98
N ARG A 271 31.85 -63.78 -39.04
CA ARG A 271 33.20 -64.28 -38.71
C ARG A 271 33.23 -65.74 -38.24
N ARG A 272 32.14 -66.25 -37.65
CA ARG A 272 32.03 -67.69 -37.27
C ARG A 272 31.81 -68.58 -38.48
N HIS A 273 31.03 -68.13 -39.46
CA HIS A 273 30.76 -68.89 -40.68
C HIS A 273 31.94 -68.89 -41.66
N GLU A 274 32.79 -67.85 -41.63
CA GLU A 274 33.99 -67.76 -42.47
C GLU A 274 35.18 -68.56 -41.93
N ARG A 275 35.15 -69.04 -40.67
CA ARG A 275 36.20 -69.92 -40.14
C ARG A 275 36.00 -71.35 -40.66
N PRO A 276 36.96 -71.92 -41.42
CA PRO A 276 36.83 -73.29 -41.91
C PRO A 276 36.81 -74.28 -40.73
N PRO A 277 36.11 -75.42 -40.86
CA PRO A 277 36.12 -76.46 -39.84
C PRO A 277 37.56 -76.91 -39.63
N SER A 278 37.99 -76.94 -38.37
CA SER A 278 39.30 -77.45 -37.98
C SER A 278 39.31 -78.96 -38.25
N GLU A 279 40.22 -79.41 -39.12
CA GLU A 279 40.54 -80.83 -39.35
C GLU A 279 41.06 -81.52 -38.09
#